data_AF-A0A7S2TSD1-F1
#
_entry.id   AF-A0A7S2TSD1-F1
#
_cell.length_a   1.000
_cell.length_b   1.000
_cell.length_c   1.000
_cell.angle_alpha   90.00
_cell.angle_beta   90.00
_cell.angle_gamma   90.00
#
_symmetry.space_group_name_H-M   'P 1'
#
loop_
_entity.id
_entity.type
_entity.pdbx_description
1 polymer ?
#
loop_
_entity_poly.entity_id
_entity_poly.type
_entity_poly.pdbx_seq_one_letter_code
_entity_poly.pdbx_strand_id
1 'polypeptide(L)'
;IDKVIESGAVSKEKRAELLTIKAKADAFTAEELGQQLKDLGIKAPGTGNALTEPFPFNLMFSTQIGPSGHSPGFLRPETAQSIFVNFKRLLDYNRDRMPFA
;
A
#
# COMPACT_ATOMS: atom_id res chain seq x y z
N ILE A 1 2.04 -14.81 -9.62
CA ILE A 1 0.84 -14.94 -10.47
C ILE A 1 1.21 -14.81 -11.95
N ASP A 2 1.88 -13.73 -12.37
CA ASP A 2 2.21 -13.53 -13.80
C ASP A 2 3.06 -14.65 -14.41
N LYS A 3 4.12 -15.10 -13.73
CA LYS A 3 4.91 -16.27 -14.15
C LYS A 3 4.11 -17.57 -14.30
N VAL A 4 3.01 -17.71 -13.55
CA VAL A 4 2.13 -18.90 -13.58
C VAL A 4 1.10 -18.78 -14.70
N ILE A 5 0.65 -17.57 -15.02
CA ILE A 5 -0.24 -17.31 -16.15
C ILE A 5 0.50 -17.45 -17.49
N GLU A 6 1.78 -17.04 -17.53
CA GLU A 6 2.63 -17.08 -18.73
C GLU A 6 3.15 -18.49 -19.06
N SER A 7 3.26 -19.40 -18.07
CA SER A 7 3.81 -20.74 -18.29
C SER A 7 2.90 -21.69 -19.07
N GLY A 8 1.71 -21.25 -19.49
CA GLY A 8 0.82 -21.97 -20.41
C GLY A 8 0.21 -23.28 -19.89
N ALA A 9 0.65 -23.76 -18.73
CA ALA A 9 0.27 -25.06 -18.14
C ALA A 9 -1.00 -25.01 -17.26
N VAL A 10 -1.77 -23.92 -17.33
CA VAL A 10 -2.91 -23.66 -16.42
C VAL A 10 -4.23 -23.76 -17.20
N SER A 11 -5.20 -24.49 -16.64
CA SER A 11 -6.53 -24.63 -17.27
C SER A 11 -7.19 -23.26 -17.48
N LYS A 12 -8.07 -23.15 -18.48
CA LYS A 12 -8.75 -21.88 -18.81
C LYS A 12 -9.52 -21.32 -17.61
N GLU A 13 -10.14 -22.21 -16.81
CA GLU A 13 -10.88 -21.83 -15.61
C GLU A 13 -9.95 -21.28 -14.53
N LYS A 14 -8.84 -21.97 -14.24
CA LYS A 14 -7.89 -21.53 -13.21
C LYS A 14 -7.18 -20.23 -13.61
N ARG A 15 -6.95 -20.01 -14.91
CA ARG A 15 -6.45 -18.73 -15.42
C ARG A 15 -7.44 -17.58 -15.18
N ALA A 16 -8.72 -17.79 -15.41
CA ALA A 16 -9.76 -16.78 -15.16
C ALA A 16 -9.87 -16.44 -13.66
N GLU A 17 -9.75 -17.45 -12.80
CA GLU A 17 -9.72 -17.27 -11.34
C GLU A 17 -8.50 -16.44 -10.90
N LEU A 18 -7.30 -16.77 -11.36
CA LEU A 18 -6.07 -16.03 -11.04
C LEU A 18 -6.12 -14.56 -11.50
N LEU A 19 -6.72 -14.29 -12.66
CA LEU A 19 -6.92 -12.92 -13.14
C LEU A 19 -7.88 -12.14 -12.24
N THR A 20 -8.93 -12.81 -11.75
CA THR A 20 -9.88 -12.22 -10.81
C THR A 20 -9.21 -11.90 -9.47
N ILE A 21 -8.40 -12.83 -8.95
CA ILE A 21 -7.63 -12.62 -7.72
C ILE A 21 -6.64 -11.45 -7.90
N LYS A 22 -5.92 -11.40 -9.03
CA LYS A 22 -5.00 -10.30 -9.35
C LYS A 22 -5.71 -8.95 -9.38
N ALA A 23 -6.89 -8.87 -9.99
CA ALA A 23 -7.67 -7.63 -10.06
C ALA A 23 -8.17 -7.15 -8.69
N LYS A 24 -8.32 -8.05 -7.72
CA LYS A 24 -8.80 -7.76 -6.36
C LYS A 24 -7.67 -7.60 -5.33
N ALA A 25 -6.41 -7.68 -5.76
CA ALA A 25 -5.27 -7.76 -4.85
C ALA A 25 -5.21 -6.59 -3.85
N ASP A 26 -5.53 -5.37 -4.30
CA ASP A 26 -5.47 -4.15 -3.48
C ASP A 26 -6.62 -4.03 -2.46
N ALA A 27 -7.67 -4.86 -2.60
CA ALA A 27 -8.85 -4.82 -1.75
C ALA A 27 -8.82 -5.87 -0.63
N PHE A 28 -7.87 -6.80 -0.64
CA PHE A 28 -7.78 -7.83 0.38
C PHE A 28 -7.36 -7.27 1.73
N THR A 29 -7.97 -7.79 2.78
CA THR A 29 -7.43 -7.64 4.14
C THR A 29 -6.13 -8.43 4.30
N ALA A 30 -5.37 -8.16 5.36
CA ALA A 30 -4.14 -8.90 5.65
C ALA A 30 -4.40 -10.42 5.81
N GLU A 31 -5.53 -10.80 6.41
CA GLU A 31 -5.94 -12.18 6.63
C GLU A 31 -6.30 -12.88 5.31
N GLU A 32 -7.12 -12.22 4.48
CA GLU A 32 -7.49 -12.73 3.15
C GLU A 32 -6.27 -12.88 2.25
N LEU A 33 -5.38 -11.88 2.25
CA LEU A 33 -4.12 -11.94 1.51
C LEU A 33 -3.26 -13.11 1.97
N GLY A 34 -3.13 -13.31 3.29
CA GLY A 34 -2.40 -14.44 3.88
C GLY A 34 -2.98 -15.79 3.45
N GLN A 35 -4.31 -15.91 3.44
CA GLN A 35 -4.98 -17.12 2.98
C GLN A 35 -4.74 -17.37 1.49
N GLN A 36 -4.87 -16.34 0.64
CA GLN A 36 -4.59 -16.46 -0.80
C GLN A 36 -3.13 -16.89 -1.06
N LEU A 37 -2.17 -16.37 -0.30
CA LEU A 37 -0.76 -16.77 -0.42
C LEU A 37 -0.55 -18.24 -0.07
N LYS A 38 -1.24 -18.75 0.97
CA LYS A 38 -1.21 -20.16 1.37
C LYS A 38 -1.87 -21.08 0.34
N ASP A 39 -3.06 -20.72 -0.12
CA ASP A 39 -3.84 -21.50 -1.10
C ASP A 39 -3.11 -21.64 -2.44
N LEU A 40 -2.40 -20.57 -2.84
CA LEU A 40 -1.56 -20.57 -4.04
C LEU A 40 -0.16 -21.18 -3.81
N GLY A 41 0.15 -21.61 -2.58
CA GLY A 41 1.44 -22.21 -2.23
C GLY A 41 2.64 -21.30 -2.46
N ILE A 42 2.46 -19.98 -2.30
CA ILE A 42 3.49 -18.98 -2.58
C ILE A 42 4.61 -19.06 -1.54
N LYS A 43 5.84 -19.07 -2.02
CA LYS A 43 7.07 -19.10 -1.22
C LYS A 43 7.98 -17.94 -1.61
N ALA A 44 8.97 -17.65 -0.77
CA ALA A 44 9.97 -16.63 -1.05
C ALA A 44 10.67 -16.91 -2.39
N PRO A 45 10.69 -15.97 -3.36
CA PRO A 45 11.16 -16.25 -4.71
C PRO A 45 12.67 -16.51 -4.82
N GLY A 46 13.47 -16.03 -3.86
CA GLY A 46 14.92 -16.22 -3.84
C GLY A 46 15.39 -17.46 -3.08
N THR A 47 14.65 -17.89 -2.06
CA THR A 47 15.09 -18.96 -1.13
C THR A 47 14.15 -20.16 -1.07
N GLY A 48 12.91 -20.02 -1.56
CA GLY A 48 11.89 -21.06 -1.43
C GLY A 48 11.36 -21.26 -0.01
N ASN A 49 11.69 -20.37 0.94
CA ASN A 49 11.19 -20.46 2.31
C ASN A 49 9.70 -20.13 2.40
N ALA A 50 9.04 -20.66 3.44
CA ALA A 50 7.68 -20.28 3.79
C ALA A 50 7.62 -18.79 4.17
N LEU A 51 6.53 -18.12 3.78
CA LEU A 51 6.28 -16.73 4.15
C LEU A 51 5.69 -16.64 5.56
N THR A 52 6.00 -15.55 6.26
CA THR A 52 5.30 -15.18 7.50
C THR A 52 3.92 -14.60 7.18
N GLU A 53 3.06 -14.48 8.18
CA GLU A 53 1.78 -13.80 8.01
C GLU A 53 1.98 -12.34 7.55
N PRO A 54 1.12 -11.82 6.66
CA PRO A 54 1.17 -10.43 6.25
C PRO A 54 0.93 -9.50 7.46
N PHE A 55 1.70 -8.40 7.53
CA PHE A 55 1.53 -7.38 8.55
C PHE A 55 1.68 -5.99 7.93
N PRO A 56 1.02 -4.96 8.49
CA PRO A 56 1.14 -3.60 7.99
C PRO A 56 2.54 -3.05 8.27
N PHE A 57 3.17 -2.49 7.25
CA PHE A 57 4.47 -1.84 7.36
C PHE A 57 4.34 -0.36 6.96
N ASN A 58 4.77 0.54 7.85
CA ASN A 58 4.71 1.97 7.59
C ASN A 58 5.78 2.36 6.58
N LEU A 59 5.36 2.92 5.44
CA LEU A 59 6.24 3.34 4.35
C LEU A 59 6.87 4.72 4.58
N MET A 60 6.48 5.46 5.61
CA MET A 60 7.03 6.78 5.91
C MET A 60 8.47 6.68 6.44
N PHE A 61 9.35 7.50 5.87
CA PHE A 61 10.71 7.64 6.40
C PHE A 61 10.69 8.41 7.72
N SER A 62 11.14 7.77 8.79
CA SER A 62 11.31 8.42 10.09
C SER A 62 12.63 9.20 10.14
N THR A 63 12.61 10.31 10.88
CA THR A 63 13.78 11.15 11.15
C THR A 63 13.68 11.75 12.55
N GLN A 64 14.76 12.36 13.02
CA GLN A 64 14.81 13.06 14.30
C GLN A 64 15.08 14.54 14.03
N ILE A 65 14.25 15.41 14.59
CA ILE A 65 14.34 16.85 14.44
C ILE A 65 15.19 17.40 15.59
N GLY A 66 16.26 18.11 15.24
CA GLY A 66 17.19 18.69 16.19
C GLY A 66 18.18 17.68 16.78
N PRO A 67 19.21 18.18 17.49
CA PRO A 67 20.34 17.36 17.94
C PRO A 67 20.03 16.46 19.13
N SER A 68 18.95 16.72 19.86
CA SER A 68 18.59 15.98 21.08
C SER A 68 17.89 14.66 20.81
N GLY A 69 17.38 14.41 19.60
CA GLY A 69 16.66 13.18 19.26
C GLY A 69 15.32 13.02 19.98
N HIS A 70 14.80 14.07 20.63
CA HIS A 70 13.53 14.04 21.36
C HIS A 70 12.33 14.44 20.51
N SER A 71 12.56 14.89 19.28
CA SER A 71 11.49 15.32 18.38
C SER A 71 11.44 14.40 17.16
N PRO A 72 10.75 13.25 17.24
CA PRO A 72 10.56 12.39 16.09
C PRO A 72 9.77 13.12 15.00
N GLY A 73 10.16 12.92 13.75
CA GLY A 73 9.49 13.44 12.57
C GLY A 73 9.42 12.41 11.46
N PHE A 74 8.66 12.72 10.42
CA PHE A 74 8.57 11.91 9.22
C PHE A 74 8.77 12.78 7.99
N LEU A 75 9.40 12.24 6.95
CA LEU A 75 9.31 12.85 5.63
C LEU A 75 7.87 12.71 5.13
N ARG A 76 7.31 13.81 4.61
CA ARG A 76 5.92 13.83 4.15
C ARG A 76 5.69 12.77 3.06
N PRO A 77 4.65 11.92 3.18
CA PRO A 77 4.33 10.91 2.17
C PRO A 77 3.63 11.53 0.94
N GLU A 78 3.11 12.75 1.08
CA GLU A 78 2.40 13.50 0.03
C GLU A 78 2.50 15.00 0.26
N THR A 79 2.01 15.81 -0.67
CA THR A 79 2.00 17.28 -0.57
C THR A 79 0.72 17.85 0.06
N ALA A 80 -0.37 17.09 0.08
CA ALA A 80 -1.71 17.56 0.45
C ALA A 80 -1.82 18.02 1.92
N GLN A 81 -1.07 17.38 2.83
CA GLN A 81 -1.10 17.72 4.26
C GLN A 81 -0.90 19.22 4.53
N SER A 82 0.02 19.88 3.82
CA SER A 82 0.26 21.32 4.01
C SER A 82 -0.92 22.19 3.57
N ILE A 83 -1.71 21.75 2.60
CA ILE A 83 -2.91 22.46 2.14
C ILE A 83 -3.94 22.49 3.28
N PHE A 84 -4.16 21.36 3.94
CA PHE A 84 -5.12 21.26 5.05
C PHE A 84 -4.65 22.03 6.29
N VAL A 85 -3.37 21.96 6.64
CA VAL A 85 -2.81 22.73 7.78
C VAL A 85 -2.98 24.24 7.57
N ASN A 86 -2.90 24.70 6.32
CA ASN A 86 -3.05 26.12 5.97
C ASN A 86 -4.45 26.51 5.52
N PHE A 87 -5.45 25.63 5.62
CA PHE A 87 -6.79 25.83 5.04
C PHE A 87 -7.42 27.17 5.43
N LYS A 88 -7.34 27.56 6.71
CA LYS A 88 -7.89 28.85 7.18
C LYS A 88 -7.30 30.04 6.41
N ARG A 89 -5.98 30.07 6.23
CA ARG A 89 -5.31 31.16 5.51
C ARG A 89 -5.72 31.19 4.03
N LEU A 90 -5.91 30.01 3.44
CA LEU A 90 -6.35 29.89 2.05
C LEU A 90 -7.82 30.34 1.88
N LEU A 91 -8.69 30.01 2.84
CA LEU A 91 -10.08 30.46 2.86
C LEU A 91 -10.19 31.98 3.07
N ASP A 92 -9.42 32.52 4.02
CA ASP A 92 -9.35 33.97 4.27
C ASP A 92 -8.91 34.71 2.97
N TYR A 93 -7.95 34.14 2.22
CA TYR A 93 -7.52 34.65 0.91
C TYR A 93 -8.64 34.62 -0.14
N ASN A 94 -9.51 33.60 -0.08
CA ASN A 94 -10.71 33.51 -0.91
C ASN A 94 -11.92 34.28 -0.34
N ARG A 95 -11.72 35.19 0.63
CA ARG A 95 -12.78 36.01 1.25
C ARG A 95 -13.92 35.18 1.80
N ASP A 96 -13.58 34.07 2.45
CA ASP A 96 -14.53 33.12 3.05
C ASP A 96 -15.52 32.50 2.05
N ARG A 97 -15.22 32.53 0.74
CA ARG A 97 -16.05 31.91 -0.29
C ARG A 97 -15.62 30.48 -0.55
N MET A 98 -16.59 29.65 -0.89
CA MET A 98 -16.40 28.28 -1.39
C MET A 98 -17.04 28.19 -2.79
N PRO A 99 -16.54 27.33 -3.70
CA PRO A 99 -15.32 26.53 -3.59
C PRO A 99 -14.04 27.33 -3.92
N PHE A 100 -12.89 26.84 -3.47
CA PHE A 100 -11.56 27.26 -3.91
C PHE A 100 -10.61 26.05 -3.96
N ALA A 101 -9.52 26.17 -4.73
CA ALA A 101 -8.52 25.12 -4.92
C ALA A 101 -7.11 25.73 -4.83
#